data_AF-H3GM97-F1
#
_entry.id   AF-H3GM97-F1
#
_cell.length_a   1.000
_cell.length_b   1.000
_cell.length_c   1.000
_cell.angle_alpha   90.00
_cell.angle_beta   90.00
_cell.angle_gamma   90.00
#
_symmetry.space_group_name_H-M   'P 1'
#
loop_
_entity.id
_entity.type
_entity.pdbx_description
1 polymer ?
#
loop_
_entity_poly.entity_id
_entity_poly.type
_entity_poly.pdbx_seq_one_letter_code
_entity_poly.pdbx_strand_id
1 'polypeptide(L)'
;MGNALLVASVKDRQAVALADAILPFDNLRLREIEAFWRAFYDSATSFALSRSQLRSICCRAVATGVSSLQGSNSRIAEYADAAFELFADPFMQRRWQPGARGMHSQQFSASSDSLAAIDALEFLSAIAFIAAIPLDEKIDLLFDSWDMSEDGALDLDEFTISLKSTLSGLVKILQPVGPNLAVRAANSDTVVNEEEIVMLAESTFREITTCGVSLSKEKLPAQETATITSRRNVG
;
A
#
# COMPACT_ATOMS: atom_id res chain seq x y z
N MET A 1 7.37 18.02 1.53
CA MET A 1 7.54 17.64 2.95
C MET A 1 6.41 16.70 3.42
N GLY A 2 5.93 15.75 2.61
CA GLY A 2 4.78 14.92 3.00
C GLY A 2 5.05 13.74 3.92
N ASN A 3 6.30 13.55 4.33
CA ASN A 3 6.65 12.53 5.31
C ASN A 3 6.31 12.97 6.75
N ALA A 4 5.78 14.18 6.98
CA ALA A 4 5.57 14.73 8.31
C ALA A 4 4.68 13.85 9.20
N LEU A 5 3.62 13.24 8.64
CA LEU A 5 2.74 12.33 9.39
C LEU A 5 3.42 11.00 9.72
N LEU A 6 4.15 10.41 8.77
CA LEU A 6 4.92 9.19 9.00
C LEU A 6 6.08 9.43 10.00
N VAL A 7 6.76 10.56 9.89
CA VAL A 7 7.82 10.96 10.83
C VAL A 7 7.23 11.27 12.20
N ALA A 8 6.05 11.89 12.26
CA ALA A 8 5.34 12.11 13.52
C ALA A 8 4.95 10.78 14.16
N SER A 9 4.43 9.80 13.42
CA SER A 9 4.04 8.49 13.95
C SER A 9 5.22 7.69 14.48
N VAL A 10 6.39 7.82 13.85
CA VAL A 10 7.64 7.21 14.33
C VAL A 10 8.16 7.89 15.61
N LYS A 11 8.04 9.22 15.70
CA LYS A 11 8.51 9.99 16.87
C LYS A 11 7.58 9.90 18.08
N ASP A 12 6.28 9.92 17.83
CA ASP A 12 5.23 9.84 18.82
C ASP A 12 4.04 9.08 18.24
N ARG A 13 3.86 7.84 18.70
CA ARG A 13 2.77 6.97 18.24
C ARG A 13 1.39 7.51 18.60
N GLN A 14 1.27 8.39 19.60
CA GLN A 14 0.00 9.01 20.00
C GLN A 14 -0.33 10.27 19.17
N ALA A 15 0.60 10.72 18.32
CA ALA A 15 0.42 11.89 17.47
C ALA A 15 -0.47 11.62 16.25
N VAL A 16 -0.72 10.35 15.94
CA VAL A 16 -1.58 9.93 14.82
C VAL A 16 -2.54 8.81 15.23
N ALA A 17 -3.67 8.74 14.54
CA ALA A 17 -4.68 7.68 14.66
C ALA A 17 -5.05 7.18 13.27
N LEU A 18 -5.67 6.00 13.21
CA LEU A 18 -6.25 5.49 11.97
C LEU A 18 -7.51 6.28 11.62
N ALA A 19 -7.70 6.55 10.33
CA ALA A 19 -8.94 7.12 9.82
C ALA A 19 -10.12 6.16 10.09
N ASP A 20 -11.29 6.71 10.45
CA ASP A 20 -12.48 5.91 10.78
C ASP A 20 -12.85 4.90 9.68
N ALA A 21 -12.66 5.29 8.41
CA ALA A 21 -12.95 4.46 7.25
C ALA A 21 -12.09 3.19 7.14
N ILE A 22 -10.89 3.16 7.74
CA ILE A 22 -10.01 1.99 7.70
C ILE A 22 -10.16 1.09 8.93
N LEU A 23 -10.81 1.55 10.00
CA LEU A 23 -10.96 0.79 11.26
C LEU A 23 -11.55 -0.62 11.07
N PRO A 24 -12.49 -0.88 10.13
CA PRO A 24 -12.97 -2.25 9.87
C PRO A 24 -11.87 -3.22 9.40
N PHE A 25 -10.74 -2.70 8.89
CA PHE A 25 -9.61 -3.46 8.37
C PHE A 25 -8.39 -3.43 9.32
N ASP A 26 -8.54 -2.87 10.52
CA ASP A 26 -7.49 -2.86 11.53
C ASP A 26 -7.35 -4.25 12.19
N ASN A 27 -6.14 -4.61 12.62
CA ASN A 27 -5.84 -5.85 13.34
C ASN A 27 -6.29 -7.16 12.65
N LEU A 28 -6.35 -7.19 11.31
CA LEU A 28 -6.59 -8.41 10.54
C LEU A 28 -5.50 -9.46 10.82
N ARG A 29 -5.88 -10.74 10.79
CA ARG A 29 -4.94 -11.86 10.92
C ARG A 29 -4.33 -12.21 9.56
N LEU A 30 -3.21 -12.94 9.55
CA LEU A 30 -2.53 -13.36 8.31
C LEU A 30 -3.48 -13.98 7.28
N ARG A 31 -4.23 -15.01 7.67
CA ARG A 31 -5.23 -15.68 6.81
C ARG A 31 -6.28 -14.73 6.23
N GLU A 32 -6.58 -13.64 6.95
CA GLU A 32 -7.59 -12.66 6.53
C GLU A 32 -7.00 -11.72 5.50
N ILE A 33 -5.75 -11.29 5.69
CA ILE A 33 -5.01 -10.53 4.68
C ILE A 33 -4.80 -11.36 3.41
N GLU A 34 -4.41 -12.63 3.53
CA GLU A 34 -4.30 -13.53 2.38
C GLU A 34 -5.65 -13.69 1.64
N ALA A 35 -6.77 -13.66 2.36
CA ALA A 35 -8.09 -13.72 1.73
C ALA A 35 -8.39 -12.46 0.90
N PHE A 36 -7.92 -11.28 1.33
CA PHE A 36 -8.00 -10.06 0.53
C PHE A 36 -7.13 -10.13 -0.73
N TRP A 37 -5.88 -10.59 -0.61
CA TRP A 37 -4.99 -10.79 -1.76
C TRP A 37 -5.56 -11.80 -2.76
N ARG A 38 -6.02 -12.97 -2.28
CA ARG A 38 -6.69 -13.97 -3.13
C ARG A 38 -7.92 -13.39 -3.83
N ALA A 39 -8.78 -12.68 -3.09
CA ALA A 39 -9.95 -12.04 -3.69
C ALA A 39 -9.59 -10.98 -4.74
N PHE A 40 -8.48 -10.24 -4.55
CA PHE A 40 -7.94 -9.31 -5.55
C PHE A 40 -7.48 -10.07 -6.79
N TYR A 41 -6.60 -11.06 -6.68
CA TYR A 41 -6.11 -11.84 -7.82
C TYR A 41 -7.24 -12.55 -8.59
N ASP A 42 -8.27 -13.02 -7.89
CA ASP A 42 -9.41 -13.73 -8.50
C ASP A 42 -10.40 -12.80 -9.22
N SER A 43 -10.42 -11.50 -8.92
CA SER A 43 -11.50 -10.61 -9.38
C SER A 43 -11.08 -9.28 -9.98
N ALA A 44 -9.85 -8.84 -9.76
CA ALA A 44 -9.33 -7.61 -10.33
C ALA A 44 -8.79 -7.86 -11.74
N THR A 45 -9.12 -6.95 -12.67
CA THR A 45 -8.59 -6.97 -14.05
C THR A 45 -7.35 -6.09 -14.20
N SER A 46 -7.06 -5.26 -13.19
CA SER A 46 -5.92 -4.35 -13.14
C SER A 46 -5.69 -3.90 -11.69
N PHE A 47 -4.58 -3.22 -11.45
CA PHE A 47 -4.29 -2.56 -10.16
C PHE A 47 -5.12 -1.29 -9.92
N ALA A 48 -5.87 -0.81 -10.91
CA ALA A 48 -6.78 0.32 -10.75
C ALA A 48 -8.18 -0.19 -10.39
N LEU A 49 -8.54 -0.13 -9.12
CA LEU A 49 -9.82 -0.63 -8.62
C LEU A 49 -10.88 0.47 -8.70
N SER A 50 -12.00 0.15 -9.35
CA SER A 50 -13.26 0.88 -9.18
C SER A 50 -13.90 0.58 -7.83
N ARG A 51 -14.87 1.42 -7.43
CA ARG A 51 -15.64 1.24 -6.19
C ARG A 51 -16.33 -0.12 -6.15
N SER A 52 -16.96 -0.53 -7.26
CA SER A 52 -17.60 -1.84 -7.37
C SER A 52 -16.62 -3.01 -7.30
N GLN A 53 -15.42 -2.88 -7.86
CA GLN A 53 -14.37 -3.90 -7.71
C GLN A 53 -13.91 -4.03 -6.25
N LEU A 54 -13.66 -2.91 -5.54
CA LEU A 54 -13.28 -2.96 -4.14
C LEU A 54 -14.37 -3.61 -3.26
N ARG A 55 -15.65 -3.28 -3.50
CA ARG A 55 -16.78 -3.96 -2.84
C ARG A 55 -16.76 -5.47 -3.10
N SER A 56 -16.57 -5.88 -4.34
CA SER A 56 -16.50 -7.30 -4.71
C SER A 56 -15.37 -8.02 -3.97
N ILE A 57 -14.18 -7.42 -3.92
CA ILE A 57 -13.03 -7.97 -3.19
C ILE A 57 -13.36 -8.12 -1.70
N CYS A 58 -13.89 -7.09 -1.05
CA CYS A 58 -14.24 -7.13 0.37
C CYS A 58 -15.30 -8.20 0.67
N CYS A 59 -16.37 -8.28 -0.14
CA CYS A 59 -17.41 -9.28 0.03
C CYS A 59 -16.87 -10.72 -0.14
N ARG A 60 -15.98 -10.94 -1.11
CA ARG A 60 -15.36 -12.26 -1.31
C ARG A 60 -14.44 -12.65 -0.17
N ALA A 61 -13.59 -11.74 0.29
CA ALA A 61 -12.67 -11.99 1.39
C ALA A 61 -13.43 -12.39 2.68
N VAL A 62 -14.54 -11.70 2.98
CA VAL A 62 -15.41 -12.08 4.12
C VAL A 62 -16.07 -13.43 3.92
N ALA A 63 -16.54 -13.73 2.71
CA ALA A 63 -17.13 -15.04 2.40
C ALA A 63 -16.12 -16.20 2.55
N THR A 64 -14.83 -15.97 2.33
CA THR A 64 -13.79 -17.01 2.32
C THR A 64 -13.03 -17.16 3.64
N GLY A 65 -13.17 -16.23 4.60
CA GLY A 65 -12.59 -16.45 5.94
C GLY A 65 -12.27 -15.22 6.77
N VAL A 66 -12.55 -14.00 6.30
CA VAL A 66 -12.34 -12.79 7.11
C VAL A 66 -13.45 -12.67 8.17
N SER A 67 -13.16 -13.19 9.36
CA SER A 67 -14.12 -13.31 10.46
C SER A 67 -14.17 -12.05 11.33
N SER A 68 -13.18 -11.18 11.23
CA SER A 68 -13.09 -9.88 11.90
C SER A 68 -14.10 -8.86 11.35
N LEU A 69 -14.35 -8.89 10.04
CA LEU A 69 -15.38 -8.10 9.37
C LEU A 69 -16.75 -8.81 9.48
N GLN A 70 -17.31 -8.87 10.69
CA GLN A 70 -18.66 -9.42 10.89
C GLN A 70 -19.73 -8.42 10.43
N GLY A 71 -20.48 -8.78 9.39
CA GLY A 71 -21.57 -7.94 8.89
C GLY A 71 -22.38 -8.61 7.79
N SER A 72 -23.59 -8.10 7.55
CA SER A 72 -24.33 -8.39 6.32
C SER A 72 -23.54 -7.87 5.10
N ASN A 73 -23.79 -8.43 3.91
CA ASN A 73 -23.19 -7.94 2.66
C ASN A 73 -23.38 -6.43 2.46
N SER A 74 -24.48 -5.85 2.97
CA SER A 74 -24.72 -4.40 2.95
C SER A 74 -23.68 -3.62 3.75
N ARG A 75 -23.31 -4.11 4.95
CA ARG A 75 -22.35 -3.46 5.84
C ARG A 75 -20.92 -3.55 5.31
N ILE A 76 -20.58 -4.67 4.66
CA ILE A 76 -19.28 -4.84 4.00
C ILE A 76 -19.17 -3.88 2.81
N ALA A 77 -20.25 -3.68 2.05
CA ALA A 77 -20.28 -2.71 0.97
C ALA A 77 -20.08 -1.27 1.49
N GLU A 78 -20.70 -0.91 2.62
CA GLU A 78 -20.50 0.39 3.27
C GLU A 78 -19.04 0.60 3.71
N TYR A 79 -18.39 -0.41 4.28
CA TYR A 79 -16.97 -0.35 4.64
C TYR A 79 -16.06 -0.19 3.42
N ALA A 80 -16.33 -0.95 2.36
CA ALA A 80 -15.60 -0.83 1.10
C ALA A 80 -15.78 0.55 0.47
N ASP A 81 -16.97 1.13 0.54
CA ASP A 81 -17.23 2.49 0.04
C ASP A 81 -16.47 3.55 0.83
N ALA A 82 -16.50 3.47 2.16
CA ALA A 82 -15.76 4.40 2.99
C ALA A 82 -14.25 4.33 2.72
N ALA A 83 -13.70 3.12 2.59
CA ALA A 83 -12.31 2.92 2.20
C ALA A 83 -12.03 3.43 0.78
N PHE A 84 -12.93 3.22 -0.18
CA PHE A 84 -12.79 3.74 -1.53
C PHE A 84 -12.67 5.26 -1.53
N GLU A 85 -13.60 5.97 -0.86
CA GLU A 85 -13.56 7.43 -0.79
C GLU A 85 -12.28 7.94 -0.12
N LEU A 86 -11.80 7.27 0.93
CA LEU A 86 -10.54 7.61 1.60
C LEU A 86 -9.35 7.51 0.64
N PHE A 87 -9.30 6.47 -0.19
CA PHE A 87 -8.20 6.24 -1.12
C PHE A 87 -8.33 7.00 -2.44
N ALA A 88 -9.57 7.36 -2.82
CA ALA A 88 -9.91 8.07 -4.04
C ALA A 88 -9.92 9.59 -3.89
N ASP A 89 -9.64 10.14 -2.70
CA ASP A 89 -9.65 11.59 -2.47
C ASP A 89 -8.82 12.31 -3.55
N PRO A 90 -9.40 13.26 -4.32
CA PRO A 90 -8.73 14.03 -5.38
C PRO A 90 -7.46 14.77 -4.94
N PHE A 91 -7.35 15.15 -3.66
CA PHE A 91 -6.10 15.70 -3.11
C PHE A 91 -4.96 14.66 -3.15
N MET A 92 -5.31 13.37 -3.15
CA MET A 92 -4.39 12.25 -3.24
C MET A 92 -4.29 11.63 -4.65
N GLN A 93 -5.32 11.76 -5.52
CA GLN A 93 -5.34 11.19 -6.89
C GLN A 93 -4.61 12.03 -7.96
N ARG A 94 -4.43 13.35 -7.79
CA ARG A 94 -3.65 14.22 -8.71
C ARG A 94 -2.16 13.84 -8.86
N ARG A 95 -1.76 12.74 -8.21
CA ARG A 95 -0.41 12.32 -7.86
C ARG A 95 0.15 11.19 -8.75
N TRP A 96 -0.64 10.65 -9.69
CA TRP A 96 -0.28 9.42 -10.41
C TRP A 96 -0.63 9.39 -11.91
N GLN A 97 -0.46 10.51 -12.62
CA GLN A 97 -0.36 10.46 -14.08
C GLN A 97 1.07 10.76 -14.54
N PRO A 98 1.90 9.71 -14.78
CA PRO A 98 3.09 9.88 -15.60
C PRO A 98 2.64 10.20 -17.02
N GLY A 99 2.72 11.47 -17.44
CA GLY A 99 2.74 11.84 -18.85
C GLY A 99 1.49 12.49 -19.49
N ALA A 100 0.38 12.69 -18.79
CA ALA A 100 -0.80 13.35 -19.40
C ALA A 100 -0.77 14.89 -19.22
N ARG A 101 0.14 15.57 -19.93
CA ARG A 101 -0.03 17.01 -20.19
C ARG A 101 -1.16 17.21 -21.19
N GLY A 102 -2.34 17.54 -20.65
CA GLY A 102 -3.43 18.18 -21.36
C GLY A 102 -4.61 17.27 -21.66
N MET A 103 -5.74 17.48 -20.98
CA MET A 103 -6.99 17.89 -21.62
C MET A 103 -8.11 18.15 -20.60
N HIS A 104 -8.67 19.35 -20.75
CA HIS A 104 -10.05 19.79 -20.48
C HIS A 104 -10.68 19.69 -19.08
N SER A 105 -10.88 20.89 -18.54
CA SER A 105 -12.07 21.30 -17.80
C SER A 105 -13.34 20.89 -18.55
N GLN A 106 -14.21 20.12 -17.91
CA GLN A 106 -15.67 20.17 -18.10
C GLN A 106 -16.37 19.55 -16.88
N GLN A 107 -17.19 20.37 -16.21
CA GLN A 107 -18.14 19.93 -15.19
C GLN A 107 -19.14 18.97 -15.83
N PHE A 108 -19.18 17.73 -15.36
CA PHE A 108 -20.30 16.83 -15.60
C PHE A 108 -20.75 16.16 -14.31
N SER A 109 -22.07 16.13 -14.18
CA SER A 109 -22.90 15.72 -13.05
C SER A 109 -22.60 14.31 -12.52
N ALA A 110 -22.62 14.19 -11.19
CA ALA A 110 -22.52 12.96 -10.42
C ALA A 110 -23.54 11.90 -10.84
N SER A 111 -23.08 10.87 -11.56
CA SER A 111 -23.69 9.52 -11.65
C SER A 111 -22.87 8.63 -12.59
N SER A 112 -21.62 8.31 -12.23
CA SER A 112 -21.01 7.10 -12.77
C SER A 112 -19.90 6.57 -11.87
N ASP A 113 -19.88 5.26 -11.70
CA ASP A 113 -18.79 4.49 -11.10
C ASP A 113 -17.51 4.52 -11.96
N SER A 114 -17.38 5.48 -12.90
CA SER A 114 -16.55 5.35 -14.11
C SER A 114 -15.41 6.36 -14.24
N LEU A 115 -15.09 7.16 -13.22
CA LEU A 115 -13.96 8.11 -13.30
C LEU A 115 -12.96 8.03 -12.14
N ALA A 116 -13.38 7.62 -10.94
CA ALA A 116 -12.48 7.44 -9.82
C ALA A 116 -12.00 5.99 -9.77
N ALA A 117 -10.69 5.79 -9.57
CA ALA A 117 -10.11 4.51 -9.25
C ALA A 117 -9.07 4.69 -8.13
N ILE A 118 -8.87 3.64 -7.34
CA ILE A 118 -7.81 3.59 -6.35
C ILE A 118 -6.72 2.62 -6.80
N ASP A 119 -5.49 2.83 -6.35
CA ASP A 119 -4.42 1.85 -6.51
C ASP A 119 -4.68 0.71 -5.51
N ALA A 120 -4.87 -0.51 -6.03
CA ALA A 120 -5.07 -1.72 -5.27
C ALA A 120 -3.94 -1.95 -4.27
N LEU A 121 -2.71 -1.69 -4.70
CA LEU A 121 -1.53 -2.03 -3.93
C LEU A 121 -1.32 -1.06 -2.77
N GLU A 122 -1.72 0.21 -2.92
CA GLU A 122 -1.77 1.15 -1.79
C GLU A 122 -2.75 0.65 -0.72
N PHE A 123 -3.93 0.18 -1.13
CA PHE A 123 -4.92 -0.34 -0.18
C PHE A 123 -4.47 -1.64 0.49
N LEU A 124 -4.03 -2.63 -0.31
CA LEU A 124 -3.65 -3.96 0.18
C LEU A 124 -2.40 -3.92 1.07
N SER A 125 -1.40 -3.11 0.70
CA SER A 125 -0.21 -2.91 1.55
C SER A 125 -0.56 -2.17 2.85
N ALA A 126 -1.43 -1.16 2.81
CA ALA A 126 -1.85 -0.42 4.00
C ALA A 126 -2.53 -1.35 5.02
N ILE A 127 -3.49 -2.19 4.59
CA ILE A 127 -4.16 -3.14 5.49
C ILE A 127 -3.20 -4.22 6.01
N ALA A 128 -2.22 -4.66 5.21
CA ALA A 128 -1.19 -5.61 5.65
C ALA A 128 -0.28 -5.00 6.72
N PHE A 129 0.04 -3.71 6.61
CA PHE A 129 0.88 -3.01 7.59
C PHE A 129 0.19 -2.84 8.95
N ILE A 130 -1.11 -2.54 8.97
CA ILE A 130 -1.90 -2.40 10.22
C ILE A 130 -2.46 -3.74 10.74
N ALA A 131 -2.22 -4.84 10.03
CA ALA A 131 -2.61 -6.16 10.45
C ALA A 131 -1.92 -6.58 11.76
N ALA A 132 -2.58 -7.45 12.53
CA ALA A 132 -2.04 -8.04 13.75
C ALA A 132 -1.16 -9.26 13.43
N ILE A 133 -0.10 -9.04 12.65
CA ILE A 133 0.83 -10.06 12.14
C ILE A 133 2.25 -9.75 12.65
N PRO A 134 3.06 -10.76 13.03
CA PRO A 134 4.48 -10.60 13.34
C PRO A 134 5.26 -9.94 12.19
N LEU A 135 6.36 -9.24 12.50
CA LEU A 135 7.12 -8.46 11.51
C LEU A 135 7.70 -9.33 10.40
N ASP A 136 8.24 -10.49 10.77
CA ASP A 136 8.78 -11.52 9.89
C ASP A 136 7.72 -12.03 8.90
N GLU A 137 6.54 -12.44 9.39
CA GLU A 137 5.41 -12.84 8.54
C GLU A 137 4.88 -11.69 7.66
N LYS A 138 4.92 -10.45 8.15
CA LYS A 138 4.55 -9.26 7.36
C LYS A 138 5.51 -9.02 6.21
N ILE A 139 6.81 -9.10 6.46
CA ILE A 139 7.85 -8.93 5.43
C ILE A 139 7.64 -9.97 4.35
N ASP A 140 7.46 -11.22 4.77
CA ASP A 140 7.19 -12.37 3.93
C ASP A 140 5.95 -12.18 3.03
N LEU A 141 4.82 -11.80 3.63
CA LEU A 141 3.59 -11.51 2.91
C LEU A 141 3.78 -10.38 1.88
N LEU A 142 4.41 -9.27 2.29
CA LEU A 142 4.67 -8.15 1.39
C LEU A 142 5.58 -8.60 0.25
N PHE A 143 6.69 -9.28 0.57
CA PHE A 143 7.65 -9.77 -0.41
C PHE A 143 6.97 -10.64 -1.47
N ASP A 144 6.22 -11.66 -1.04
CA ASP A 144 5.46 -12.56 -1.94
C ASP A 144 4.44 -11.79 -2.81
N SER A 145 3.90 -10.66 -2.31
CA SER A 145 2.93 -9.84 -3.05
C SER A 145 3.57 -8.94 -4.10
N TRP A 146 4.88 -8.69 -3.98
CA TRP A 146 5.63 -7.74 -4.79
C TRP A 146 6.62 -8.38 -5.76
N ASP A 147 6.91 -9.68 -5.58
CA ASP A 147 7.63 -10.51 -6.54
C ASP A 147 6.72 -10.79 -7.74
N MET A 148 6.66 -9.83 -8.66
CA MET A 148 5.81 -9.90 -9.86
C MET A 148 6.39 -10.86 -10.88
N SER A 149 7.71 -11.08 -10.82
CA SER A 149 8.43 -12.02 -11.66
C SER A 149 8.28 -13.48 -11.22
N GLU A 150 7.80 -13.72 -9.99
CA GLU A 150 7.69 -15.02 -9.33
C GLU A 150 9.03 -15.78 -9.26
N ASP A 151 10.15 -15.04 -9.21
CA ASP A 151 11.50 -15.63 -9.20
C ASP A 151 12.07 -15.83 -7.79
N GLY A 152 11.31 -15.45 -6.76
CA GLY A 152 11.69 -15.53 -5.37
C GLY A 152 12.64 -14.42 -4.92
N ALA A 153 12.83 -13.39 -5.75
CA ALA A 153 13.63 -12.22 -5.49
C ALA A 153 12.85 -10.94 -5.83
N LEU A 154 13.30 -9.79 -5.30
CA LEU A 154 12.84 -8.48 -5.72
C LEU A 154 13.97 -7.77 -6.45
N ASP A 155 13.72 -7.34 -7.67
CA ASP A 155 14.58 -6.38 -8.34
C ASP A 155 14.39 -4.95 -7.78
N LEU A 156 15.16 -3.98 -8.30
CA LEU A 156 15.10 -2.60 -7.83
C LEU A 156 13.73 -1.95 -8.13
N ASP A 157 13.11 -2.30 -9.25
CA ASP A 157 11.84 -1.71 -9.66
C ASP A 157 10.71 -2.25 -8.78
N GLU A 158 10.64 -3.57 -8.57
CA GLU A 158 9.69 -4.22 -7.67
C GLU A 158 9.84 -3.71 -6.23
N PHE A 159 11.07 -3.58 -5.74
CA PHE A 159 11.34 -3.02 -4.42
C PHE A 159 10.89 -1.55 -4.32
N THR A 160 11.19 -0.74 -5.34
CA THR A 160 10.83 0.68 -5.36
C THR A 160 9.30 0.87 -5.39
N ILE A 161 8.60 0.11 -6.23
CA ILE A 161 7.13 0.14 -6.30
C ILE A 161 6.54 -0.30 -4.97
N SER A 162 7.07 -1.37 -4.35
CA SER A 162 6.58 -1.87 -3.06
C SER A 162 6.64 -0.80 -1.96
N LEU A 163 7.76 -0.09 -1.87
CA LEU A 163 7.97 0.98 -0.89
C LEU A 163 7.04 2.16 -1.18
N LYS A 164 6.89 2.52 -2.46
CA LYS A 164 6.05 3.63 -2.88
C LYS A 164 4.58 3.41 -2.53
N SER A 165 4.01 2.27 -2.92
CA SER A 165 2.61 1.96 -2.65
C SER A 165 2.34 1.80 -1.15
N THR A 166 3.27 1.18 -0.42
CA THR A 166 3.19 1.07 1.04
C THR A 166 3.11 2.44 1.71
N LEU A 167 4.08 3.31 1.44
CA LEU A 167 4.15 4.63 2.09
C LEU A 167 2.96 5.51 1.68
N SER A 168 2.53 5.42 0.42
CA SER A 168 1.37 6.16 -0.07
C SER A 168 0.07 5.71 0.60
N GLY A 169 -0.15 4.39 0.71
CA GLY A 169 -1.29 3.82 1.42
C GLY A 169 -1.30 4.21 2.91
N LEU A 170 -0.14 4.12 3.58
CA LEU A 170 -0.01 4.49 4.99
C LEU A 170 -0.35 5.96 5.26
N VAL A 171 0.07 6.88 4.39
CA VAL A 171 -0.27 8.31 4.56
C VAL A 171 -1.76 8.56 4.42
N LYS A 172 -2.48 7.79 3.59
CA LYS A 172 -3.94 7.95 3.41
C LYS A 172 -4.72 7.50 4.64
N ILE A 173 -4.23 6.50 5.37
CA ILE A 173 -4.95 5.91 6.51
C ILE A 173 -4.61 6.55 7.85
N LEU A 174 -3.56 7.38 7.93
CA LEU A 174 -3.13 8.06 9.15
C LEU A 174 -3.69 9.48 9.25
N GLN A 175 -4.25 9.82 10.41
CA GLN A 175 -4.77 11.15 10.73
C GLN A 175 -4.07 11.73 11.96
N PRO A 176 -3.78 13.04 12.00
CA PRO A 176 -3.15 13.67 13.16
C PRO A 176 -4.11 13.77 14.35
N VAL A 177 -3.64 13.36 15.53
CA VAL A 177 -4.37 13.44 16.81
C VAL A 177 -3.98 14.76 17.49
N GLY A 178 -4.64 15.84 17.09
CA GLY A 178 -4.54 17.14 17.78
C GLY A 178 -4.52 18.36 16.85
N PRO A 179 -5.06 19.52 17.29
CA PRO A 179 -5.27 20.69 16.43
C PRO A 179 -3.97 21.27 15.87
N ASN A 180 -2.87 21.24 16.63
CA ASN A 180 -1.57 21.77 16.19
C ASN A 180 -0.93 20.93 15.08
N LEU A 181 -1.15 19.61 15.10
CA LEU A 181 -0.68 18.69 14.07
C LEU A 181 -1.63 18.66 12.88
N ALA A 182 -2.94 18.80 13.11
CA ALA A 182 -3.93 18.95 12.05
C ALA A 182 -3.68 20.22 11.21
N VAL A 183 -3.37 21.35 11.85
CA VAL A 183 -3.00 22.59 11.15
C VAL A 183 -1.66 22.43 10.40
N ARG A 184 -0.67 21.74 10.98
CA ARG A 184 0.60 21.46 10.29
C ARG A 184 0.45 20.47 9.13
N ALA A 185 -0.41 19.47 9.26
CA ALA A 185 -0.72 18.50 8.21
C ALA A 185 -1.60 19.13 7.11
N ALA A 186 -2.47 20.07 7.45
CA ALA A 186 -3.24 20.85 6.47
C ALA A 186 -2.36 21.86 5.71
N ASN A 187 -1.29 22.36 6.35
CA ASN A 187 -0.35 23.31 5.75
C ASN A 187 0.88 22.65 5.08
N SER A 188 1.17 21.40 5.43
CA SER A 188 2.21 20.59 4.81
C SER A 188 1.55 19.77 3.73
N ASP A 189 1.97 19.91 2.48
CA ASP A 189 1.65 18.92 1.46
C ASP A 189 1.98 17.54 2.02
N THR A 190 0.98 16.72 2.34
CA THR A 190 1.10 15.30 2.75
C THR A 190 1.53 14.42 1.57
N VAL A 191 2.16 15.03 0.57
CA VAL A 191 2.73 14.42 -0.61
C VAL A 191 4.07 13.81 -0.22
N VAL A 192 4.08 12.49 -0.01
CA VAL A 192 5.33 11.71 0.02
C VAL A 192 6.02 12.02 -1.31
N ASN A 193 7.19 12.65 -1.21
CA ASN A 193 7.95 13.12 -2.35
C ASN A 193 8.50 11.90 -3.09
N GLU A 194 8.09 11.72 -4.34
CA GLU A 194 8.42 10.51 -5.10
C GLU A 194 9.92 10.37 -5.30
N GLU A 195 10.62 11.46 -5.61
CA GLU A 195 12.06 11.46 -5.74
C GLU A 195 12.75 11.09 -4.42
N GLU A 196 12.22 11.51 -3.27
CA GLU A 196 12.72 11.07 -1.96
C GLU A 196 12.51 9.57 -1.73
N ILE A 197 11.37 9.01 -2.14
CA ILE A 197 11.10 7.56 -2.04
C ILE A 197 12.05 6.79 -2.95
N VAL A 198 12.25 7.23 -4.19
CA VAL A 198 13.14 6.58 -5.16
C VAL A 198 14.58 6.59 -4.63
N MET A 199 15.06 7.74 -4.15
CA MET A 199 16.41 7.82 -3.54
C MET A 199 16.53 6.92 -2.29
N LEU A 200 15.48 6.85 -1.47
CA LEU A 200 15.45 5.96 -0.32
C LEU A 200 15.46 4.48 -0.74
N ALA A 201 14.67 4.12 -1.75
CA ALA A 201 14.61 2.77 -2.29
C ALA A 201 15.97 2.36 -2.85
N GLU A 202 16.58 3.18 -3.73
CA GLU A 202 17.90 2.90 -4.30
C GLU A 202 19.00 2.76 -3.25
N SER A 203 19.03 3.65 -2.26
CA SER A 203 20.04 3.61 -1.19
C SER A 203 19.87 2.38 -0.29
N THR A 204 18.64 2.06 0.12
CA THR A 204 18.32 0.89 0.94
C THR A 204 18.57 -0.41 0.17
N PHE A 205 18.17 -0.47 -1.10
CA PHE A 205 18.40 -1.63 -1.97
C PHE A 205 19.90 -1.91 -2.14
N ARG A 206 20.69 -0.87 -2.39
CA ARG A 206 22.15 -0.96 -2.45
C ARG A 206 22.73 -1.45 -1.13
N GLU A 207 22.26 -0.95 0.01
CA GLU A 207 22.72 -1.38 1.32
C GLU A 207 22.42 -2.86 1.58
N ILE A 208 21.20 -3.32 1.27
CA ILE A 208 20.78 -4.72 1.44
C ILE A 208 21.61 -5.65 0.54
N THR A 209 21.73 -5.31 -0.74
CA THR A 209 22.49 -6.13 -1.71
C THR A 209 23.99 -6.16 -1.39
N THR A 210 24.55 -5.07 -0.87
CA THR A 210 25.97 -5.04 -0.43
C THR A 210 26.22 -5.77 0.89
N CYS A 211 25.23 -5.84 1.78
CA CYS A 211 25.30 -6.69 2.99
C CYS A 211 25.40 -8.18 2.63
N GLY A 212 24.71 -8.64 1.57
CA GLY A 212 24.78 -10.03 1.09
C GLY A 212 26.16 -10.44 0.55
N VAL A 213 26.90 -9.52 -0.08
CA VAL A 213 28.23 -9.79 -0.67
C VAL A 213 29.31 -9.99 0.41
N SER A 214 29.10 -9.49 1.63
CA SER A 214 30.07 -9.64 2.73
C SER A 214 30.17 -11.08 3.27
N LEU A 215 29.22 -11.97 2.93
CA LEU A 215 29.19 -13.37 3.36
C LEU A 215 29.68 -14.37 2.30
N SER A 216 29.82 -13.95 1.03
CA SER A 216 30.09 -14.86 -0.08
C SER A 216 31.31 -14.41 -0.89
N LYS A 217 32.52 -14.70 -0.38
CA LYS A 217 33.74 -14.62 -1.20
C LYS A 217 33.90 -15.90 -2.02
N GLU A 218 33.22 -15.97 -3.16
CA GLU A 218 33.69 -16.81 -4.28
C GLU A 218 33.35 -16.15 -5.63
N LYS A 219 34.07 -16.57 -6.66
CA LYS A 219 34.51 -15.76 -7.81
C LYS A 219 33.60 -15.94 -9.04
N LEU A 220 33.60 -14.93 -9.92
CA LEU A 220 33.45 -14.96 -11.40
C LEU A 220 32.04 -14.84 -12.02
N PRO A 221 31.90 -14.49 -13.34
CA PRO A 221 31.31 -13.22 -13.77
C PRO A 221 30.03 -13.36 -14.59
N ALA A 222 29.08 -12.47 -14.37
CA ALA A 222 28.10 -12.00 -15.35
C ALA A 222 27.55 -10.68 -14.80
N GLN A 223 26.93 -9.88 -15.65
CA GLN A 223 26.20 -8.69 -15.24
C GLN A 223 24.92 -9.15 -14.50
N GLU A 224 25.09 -9.71 -13.31
CA GLU A 224 23.99 -10.18 -12.47
C GLU A 224 23.27 -8.93 -11.97
N THR A 225 22.05 -8.74 -12.45
CA THR A 225 21.14 -7.73 -11.93
C THR A 225 20.96 -8.01 -10.46
N ALA A 226 21.40 -7.10 -9.60
CA ALA A 226 21.30 -7.28 -8.16
C ALA A 226 19.83 -7.41 -7.76
N THR A 227 19.51 -8.37 -6.89
CA THR A 227 18.18 -8.62 -6.36
C THR A 227 18.22 -8.84 -4.84
N ILE A 228 17.08 -8.70 -4.17
CA ILE A 228 16.90 -8.99 -2.73
C ILE A 228 16.11 -10.28 -2.61
N THR A 229 16.54 -11.25 -1.79
CA THR A 229 15.80 -12.49 -1.55
C THR A 229 15.23 -12.54 -0.13
N SER A 230 14.03 -13.11 0.02
CA SER A 230 13.49 -13.40 1.36
C SER A 230 14.21 -14.60 1.98
N ARG A 231 14.34 -14.61 3.32
CA ARG A 231 15.03 -15.65 4.10
C ARG A 231 14.42 -17.05 3.91
N ARG A 232 13.21 -17.19 3.37
CA ARG A 232 12.62 -18.50 3.04
C ARG A 232 13.43 -19.29 2.01
N ASN A 233 14.23 -18.63 1.15
CA ASN A 233 14.99 -19.28 0.07
C ASN A 233 16.39 -19.78 0.49
N VAL A 234 16.74 -19.74 1.79
CA VAL A 234 18.03 -20.26 2.30
C VAL A 234 17.87 -21.66 2.92
N GLY A 235 17.13 -22.53 2.23
CA GLY A 235 16.94 -23.95 2.58
C GLY A 235 17.83 -24.87 1.78
#